data_AF-A0A4P5UU65-F1
#
_entry.id   AF-A0A4P5UU65-F1
#
_cell.length_a   1.000
_cell.length_b   1.000
_cell.length_c   1.000
_cell.angle_alpha   90.00
_cell.angle_beta   90.00
_cell.angle_gamma   90.00
#
_symmetry.space_group_name_H-M   'P 1'
#
loop_
_entity.id
_entity.type
_entity.pdbx_description
1 polymer ?
#
loop_
_entity_poly.entity_id
_entity_poly.type
_entity_poly.pdbx_seq_one_letter_code
_entity_poly.pdbx_strand_id
1 'polypeptide(L)'
;MHETTAFVGTPNSGKSTLFNVLTGMRQKVGNFPGVTLEPALGEIGKKPNSNTVLDLPGIYSLDPISPDEELASSVLYGTNPHIPKPSRILFIMDATSIEKGLFLYSQISNLGIPIIIAVTMVDSIKAQGGVFDDIALERILGIPIIPVVGHKGIGLEEVQRMLGDSKYFIIPNPLFANADITERILWARATTKEVLSLPQLNTFSVTLDKVLLHPIGGIAIFLSVMILFFQSIFSWASPLMDVIETLFGKMQEQVAYLLPQGIIADFISRGLIAGVGSVIVFLPQILLLNVIIVILEDCGYLARAAFLVDRFMGIFGLQGRSFIPLLGSFACAIPGIMSARIIPSHRERMATMLIAPLMTCSARLPVYALLISAFIPTTMIWGFFSLQAAVLAGLYIIAALVGLFIALLMKKTIFKGDITPFLIEFPPYRMPSLKSLLVTVYDRSKDFLTSAGTVIVTLSIILWFLSAFPRVDFPPETSSIVQQQMQLEQSYAGSLGKIIEPIFAPLGFDWKLTIGIIGSFAAREVFVTVMGQLYATDTSLGDESLRQILYSSIPLASALSVLAFYVFALQCISTMAILKRETGSWKWPAFAFVYTFVLAYIFAFATYRITLALIA
;
A
#
# COMPACT_ATOMS: atom_id res chain seq x y z
N MET A 1 5.22 -9.08 -45.12
CA MET A 1 4.94 -9.46 -43.71
C MET A 1 5.35 -8.28 -42.86
N HIS A 2 4.48 -7.79 -41.97
CA HIS A 2 4.84 -6.71 -41.05
C HIS A 2 5.91 -7.22 -40.07
N GLU A 3 7.09 -6.62 -40.09
CA GLU A 3 8.18 -6.98 -39.18
C GLU A 3 7.82 -6.51 -37.77
N THR A 4 7.67 -7.45 -36.84
CA THR A 4 7.35 -7.16 -35.45
C THR A 4 8.61 -7.27 -34.60
N THR A 5 8.96 -6.19 -33.90
CA THR A 5 10.10 -6.14 -32.97
C THR A 5 9.61 -6.12 -31.54
N ALA A 6 9.98 -7.12 -30.74
CA ALA A 6 9.66 -7.15 -29.32
C ALA A 6 10.75 -6.46 -28.49
N PHE A 7 10.33 -5.61 -27.56
CA PHE A 7 11.19 -5.03 -26.53
C PHE A 7 11.18 -5.98 -25.34
N VAL A 8 12.35 -6.53 -25.03
CA VAL A 8 12.52 -7.54 -23.97
C VAL A 8 13.62 -7.11 -23.04
N GLY A 9 13.45 -7.29 -21.73
CA GLY A 9 14.47 -6.95 -20.75
C GLY A 9 14.01 -7.24 -19.33
N THR A 10 14.91 -7.08 -18.37
CA THR A 10 14.58 -7.21 -16.95
C THR A 10 13.68 -6.06 -16.47
N PRO A 11 12.87 -6.26 -15.41
CA PRO A 11 12.14 -5.18 -14.78
C PRO A 11 13.09 -4.04 -14.36
N ASN A 12 12.66 -2.80 -14.58
CA ASN A 12 13.41 -1.58 -14.32
C ASN A 12 14.67 -1.36 -15.18
N SER A 13 14.88 -2.10 -16.27
CA SER A 13 16.02 -1.90 -17.18
C SER A 13 15.95 -0.63 -18.05
N GLY A 14 14.98 0.26 -17.79
CA GLY A 14 14.73 1.43 -18.64
C GLY A 14 13.92 1.15 -19.90
N LYS A 15 13.40 -0.07 -20.09
CA LYS A 15 12.59 -0.49 -21.24
C LYS A 15 11.43 0.44 -21.57
N SER A 16 10.54 0.72 -20.60
CA SER A 16 9.38 1.60 -20.83
C SER A 16 9.78 3.05 -21.13
N THR A 17 10.88 3.52 -20.54
CA THR A 17 11.45 4.84 -20.87
C THR A 17 11.90 4.89 -22.33
N LEU A 18 12.63 3.86 -22.77
CA LEU A 18 13.11 3.76 -24.15
C LEU A 18 11.94 3.64 -25.14
N PHE A 19 10.94 2.79 -24.83
CA PHE A 19 9.74 2.64 -25.64
C PHE A 19 8.96 3.95 -25.81
N ASN A 20 8.69 4.66 -24.71
CA ASN A 20 7.97 5.93 -24.74
C ASN A 20 8.69 7.00 -25.57
N VAL A 21 10.02 7.08 -25.43
CA VAL A 21 10.81 8.05 -26.18
C VAL A 21 10.86 7.71 -27.67
N LEU A 22 10.96 6.44 -28.02
CA LEU A 22 11.03 5.99 -29.42
C LEU A 22 9.69 6.06 -30.17
N THR A 23 8.58 5.81 -29.47
CA THR A 23 7.22 5.83 -30.06
C THR A 23 6.52 7.19 -29.94
N GLY A 24 7.04 8.10 -29.10
CA GLY A 24 6.38 9.38 -28.79
C GLY A 24 5.11 9.24 -27.94
N MET A 25 4.74 8.03 -27.54
CA MET A 25 3.61 7.78 -26.65
C MET A 25 3.99 8.08 -25.21
N ARG A 26 3.12 8.80 -24.49
CA ARG A 26 3.26 8.99 -23.03
C ARG A 26 2.50 7.89 -22.31
N GLN A 27 3.04 6.66 -22.30
CA GLN A 27 2.39 5.60 -21.55
C GLN A 27 2.78 5.67 -20.06
N LYS A 28 1.77 5.68 -19.19
CA LYS A 28 1.89 5.23 -17.80
C LYS A 28 1.65 3.72 -17.81
N VAL A 29 2.63 2.93 -17.39
CA VAL A 29 2.45 1.50 -17.14
C VAL A 29 1.41 1.36 -16.02
N GLY A 30 0.18 1.02 -16.40
CA GLY A 30 -0.92 0.75 -15.49
C GLY A 30 -1.15 -0.74 -15.43
N ASN A 31 -0.45 -1.43 -14.53
CA ASN A 31 -0.73 -2.84 -14.27
C ASN A 31 -2.04 -2.93 -13.48
N PHE A 32 -3.08 -3.48 -14.09
CA PHE A 32 -4.32 -3.84 -13.42
C PHE A 32 -4.52 -5.36 -13.50
N PRO A 33 -4.62 -6.08 -12.37
CA PRO A 33 -4.88 -7.51 -12.41
C PRO A 33 -6.34 -7.76 -12.83
N GLY A 34 -6.54 -8.66 -13.81
CA GLY A 34 -7.85 -9.17 -14.22
C GLY A 34 -8.39 -8.70 -15.57
N VAL A 35 -7.64 -7.86 -16.30
CA VAL A 35 -7.89 -7.55 -17.71
C VAL A 35 -6.88 -8.34 -18.55
N THR A 36 -7.23 -8.71 -19.78
CA THR A 36 -6.27 -9.24 -20.76
C THR A 36 -5.04 -8.35 -20.75
N LEU A 37 -3.88 -8.89 -20.35
CA LEU A 37 -2.62 -8.17 -20.39
C LEU A 37 -2.28 -7.97 -21.86
N GLU A 38 -2.74 -6.87 -22.43
CA GLU A 38 -2.42 -6.52 -23.80
C GLU A 38 -1.06 -5.83 -23.80
N PRO A 39 -0.05 -6.39 -24.49
CA PRO A 39 1.23 -5.73 -24.66
C PRO A 39 1.04 -4.41 -25.41
N ALA A 40 1.83 -3.39 -25.06
CA ALA A 40 1.72 -2.10 -25.70
C ALA A 40 2.25 -2.20 -27.15
N LEU A 41 1.37 -1.92 -28.10
CA LEU A 41 1.73 -1.81 -29.51
C LEU A 41 2.07 -0.37 -29.85
N GLY A 42 3.18 -0.17 -30.53
CA GLY A 42 3.59 1.12 -31.06
C GLY A 42 4.17 1.02 -32.46
N GLU A 43 4.27 2.15 -33.13
CA GLU A 43 4.94 2.25 -34.43
C GLU A 43 6.14 3.18 -34.33
N ILE A 44 7.23 2.82 -35.00
CA ILE A 44 8.43 3.65 -35.11
C ILE A 44 8.63 4.05 -36.58
N GLY A 45 8.73 5.36 -36.83
CA GLY A 45 9.06 5.94 -38.13
C GLY A 45 7.86 6.49 -38.94
N LYS A 46 8.14 7.42 -39.87
CA LYS A 46 7.13 8.09 -40.74
C LYS A 46 6.97 7.48 -42.15
N LYS A 47 7.55 6.31 -42.43
CA LYS A 47 7.55 5.69 -43.77
C LYS A 47 6.44 4.65 -43.93
N PRO A 48 5.95 4.41 -45.17
CA PRO A 48 4.94 3.39 -45.47
C PRO A 48 5.60 2.00 -45.46
N ASN A 49 5.84 1.48 -44.25
CA ASN A 49 6.25 0.13 -43.83
C ASN A 49 6.67 0.25 -42.35
N SER A 50 5.77 0.77 -41.50
CA SER A 50 6.04 1.02 -40.08
C SER A 50 6.48 -0.26 -39.37
N ASN A 51 7.62 -0.22 -38.69
CA ASN A 51 8.05 -1.31 -37.83
C ASN A 51 7.12 -1.34 -36.62
N THR A 52 6.31 -2.40 -36.52
CA THR A 52 5.46 -2.61 -35.36
C THR A 52 6.33 -3.03 -34.19
N VAL A 53 6.20 -2.32 -33.09
CA VAL A 53 6.94 -2.56 -31.87
C VAL A 53 6.02 -3.03 -30.78
N LEU A 54 6.45 -4.07 -30.09
CA LEU A 54 5.72 -4.72 -29.01
C LEU A 54 6.49 -4.55 -27.70
N ASP A 55 5.94 -3.82 -26.73
CA ASP A 55 6.51 -3.77 -25.38
C ASP A 55 6.03 -4.98 -24.57
N LEU A 56 6.90 -5.96 -24.35
CA LEU A 56 6.60 -7.09 -23.48
C LEU A 56 6.83 -6.73 -22.01
N PRO A 57 6.09 -7.30 -21.06
CA PRO A 57 6.40 -7.13 -19.64
C PRO A 57 7.86 -7.53 -19.33
N GLY A 58 8.46 -6.85 -18.35
CA GLY A 58 9.82 -7.17 -17.94
C GLY A 58 9.87 -8.54 -17.28
N ILE A 59 10.87 -9.35 -17.63
CA ILE A 59 11.03 -10.73 -17.12
C ILE A 59 12.42 -10.95 -16.54
N TYR A 60 12.55 -11.78 -15.50
CA TYR A 60 13.88 -12.19 -14.99
C TYR A 60 14.36 -13.52 -15.58
N SER A 61 13.42 -14.37 -16.00
CA SER A 61 13.66 -15.69 -16.60
C SER A 61 12.59 -15.98 -17.66
N LEU A 62 12.90 -16.86 -18.61
CA LEU A 62 11.88 -17.47 -19.48
C LEU A 62 11.02 -18.52 -18.75
N ASP A 63 11.39 -18.91 -17.53
CA ASP A 63 10.60 -19.74 -16.62
C ASP A 63 9.72 -18.83 -15.74
N PRO A 64 8.42 -18.69 -16.04
CA PRO A 64 7.60 -17.63 -15.46
C PRO A 64 7.17 -17.93 -14.02
N ILE A 65 7.29 -16.94 -13.14
CA ILE A 65 6.75 -16.97 -11.76
C ILE A 65 5.60 -15.97 -11.54
N SER A 66 5.33 -15.13 -12.54
CA SER A 66 4.25 -14.14 -12.51
C SER A 66 3.43 -14.17 -13.81
N PRO A 67 2.16 -13.71 -13.79
CA PRO A 67 1.34 -13.62 -15.01
C PRO A 67 1.97 -12.75 -16.12
N ASP A 68 2.68 -11.69 -15.71
CA ASP A 68 3.40 -10.79 -16.63
C ASP A 68 4.55 -11.54 -17.34
N GLU A 69 5.28 -12.38 -16.61
CA GLU A 69 6.33 -13.24 -17.16
C GLU A 69 5.75 -14.37 -18.01
N GLU A 70 4.61 -14.94 -17.62
CA GLU A 70 3.91 -15.98 -18.38
C GLU A 70 3.45 -15.45 -19.74
N LEU A 71 2.93 -14.21 -19.78
CA LEU A 71 2.61 -13.54 -21.03
C LEU A 71 3.86 -13.37 -21.90
N ALA A 72 4.91 -12.75 -21.38
CA ALA A 72 6.13 -12.47 -22.15
C ALA A 72 6.78 -13.77 -22.65
N SER A 73 6.88 -14.79 -21.79
CA SER A 73 7.43 -16.11 -22.14
C SER A 73 6.59 -16.81 -23.22
N SER A 74 5.25 -16.84 -23.09
CA SER A 74 4.36 -17.44 -24.09
C SER A 74 4.44 -16.77 -25.46
N VAL A 75 4.61 -15.44 -25.50
CA VAL A 75 4.80 -14.69 -26.75
C VAL A 75 6.16 -15.02 -27.39
N LEU A 76 7.23 -15.07 -26.60
CA LEU A 76 8.59 -15.37 -27.09
C LEU A 76 8.73 -16.81 -27.59
N TYR A 77 8.09 -17.79 -26.94
CA TYR A 77 8.01 -19.17 -27.42
C TYR A 77 7.03 -19.35 -28.60
N GLY A 78 6.15 -18.39 -28.86
CA GLY A 78 5.12 -18.48 -29.89
C GLY A 78 3.96 -19.40 -29.55
N THR A 79 3.73 -19.68 -28.26
CA THR A 79 2.62 -20.48 -27.75
C THR A 79 1.39 -19.63 -27.41
N ASN A 80 1.51 -18.31 -27.45
CA ASN A 80 0.41 -17.39 -27.19
C ASN A 80 -0.65 -17.43 -28.32
N PRO A 81 -1.95 -17.56 -28.01
CA PRO A 81 -3.00 -17.68 -29.02
C PRO A 81 -3.36 -16.35 -29.72
N HIS A 82 -3.04 -15.20 -29.12
CA HIS A 82 -3.47 -13.88 -29.61
C HIS A 82 -2.34 -13.06 -30.20
N ILE A 83 -1.12 -13.21 -29.68
CA ILE A 83 0.03 -12.42 -30.08
C ILE A 83 1.01 -13.32 -30.82
N PRO A 84 1.35 -13.03 -32.08
CA PRO A 84 2.27 -13.85 -32.86
C PRO A 84 3.70 -13.76 -32.31
N LYS A 85 4.48 -14.83 -32.54
CA LYS A 85 5.91 -14.85 -32.21
C LYS A 85 6.62 -13.66 -32.91
N PRO A 86 7.41 -12.85 -32.17
CA PRO A 86 8.09 -11.72 -32.77
C PRO A 86 9.16 -12.17 -33.76
N SER A 87 9.32 -11.41 -34.84
CA SER A 87 10.36 -11.66 -35.85
C SER A 87 11.75 -11.23 -35.39
N ARG A 88 11.82 -10.31 -34.43
CA ARG A 88 13.05 -9.66 -33.95
C ARG A 88 12.93 -9.22 -32.50
N ILE A 89 14.06 -9.11 -31.80
CA ILE A 89 14.12 -8.63 -30.41
C ILE A 89 15.07 -7.43 -30.31
N LEU A 90 14.61 -6.36 -29.69
CA LEU A 90 15.48 -5.37 -29.05
C LEU A 90 15.61 -5.75 -27.58
N PHE A 91 16.77 -6.29 -27.20
CA PHE A 91 17.04 -6.72 -25.85
C PHE A 91 17.65 -5.59 -25.04
N ILE A 92 17.03 -5.24 -23.91
CA ILE A 92 17.33 -4.05 -23.13
C ILE A 92 17.93 -4.50 -21.80
N MET A 93 19.24 -4.27 -21.65
CA MET A 93 20.00 -4.53 -20.44
C MET A 93 20.28 -3.24 -19.69
N ASP A 94 20.34 -3.31 -18.36
CA ASP A 94 20.79 -2.22 -17.51
C ASP A 94 22.25 -2.46 -17.10
N ALA A 95 23.12 -1.49 -17.38
CA ALA A 95 24.54 -1.58 -17.07
C ALA A 95 24.81 -1.78 -15.57
N THR A 96 23.94 -1.25 -14.70
CA THR A 96 24.07 -1.37 -13.23
C THR A 96 23.69 -2.75 -12.70
N SER A 97 22.97 -3.54 -13.50
CA SER A 97 22.50 -4.89 -13.15
C SER A 97 22.78 -5.90 -14.27
N ILE A 98 23.91 -5.73 -14.96
CA ILE A 98 24.22 -6.44 -16.21
C ILE A 98 24.28 -7.97 -16.05
N GLU A 99 24.68 -8.49 -14.88
CA GLU A 99 24.67 -9.92 -14.57
C GLU A 99 23.28 -10.54 -14.78
N LYS A 100 22.21 -9.85 -14.39
CA LYS A 100 20.83 -10.32 -14.60
C LYS A 100 20.43 -10.26 -16.06
N GLY A 101 20.81 -9.18 -16.76
CA GLY A 101 20.58 -9.04 -18.19
C GLY A 101 21.25 -10.17 -18.97
N LEU A 102 22.49 -10.51 -18.61
CA LEU A 102 23.25 -11.62 -19.18
C LEU A 102 22.59 -12.96 -18.87
N PHE A 103 22.19 -13.20 -17.61
CA PHE A 103 21.46 -14.41 -17.26
C PHE A 103 20.23 -14.62 -18.15
N LEU A 104 19.39 -13.59 -18.30
CA LEU A 104 18.21 -13.65 -19.18
C LEU A 104 18.60 -13.80 -20.66
N TYR A 105 19.62 -13.09 -21.12
CA TYR A 105 20.15 -13.23 -22.49
C TYR A 105 20.56 -14.68 -22.78
N SER A 106 21.17 -15.38 -21.82
CA SER A 106 21.56 -16.77 -22.00
C SER A 106 20.38 -17.67 -22.37
N GLN A 107 19.18 -17.37 -21.88
CA GLN A 107 17.96 -18.10 -22.21
C GLN A 107 17.37 -17.64 -23.55
N ILE A 108 17.27 -16.31 -23.76
CA ILE A 108 16.73 -15.73 -25.00
C ILE A 108 17.58 -16.13 -26.22
N SER A 109 18.90 -16.29 -26.05
CA SER A 109 19.81 -16.72 -27.11
C SER A 109 19.43 -18.08 -27.72
N ASN A 110 18.72 -18.93 -26.97
CA ASN A 110 18.28 -20.25 -27.43
C ASN A 110 16.96 -20.21 -28.23
N LEU A 111 16.29 -19.06 -28.35
CA LEU A 111 15.03 -18.92 -29.07
C LEU A 111 15.20 -18.87 -30.60
N GLY A 112 16.42 -18.64 -31.08
CA GLY A 112 16.75 -18.49 -32.50
C GLY A 112 16.15 -17.25 -33.16
N ILE A 113 15.74 -16.25 -32.37
CA ILE A 113 15.19 -14.99 -32.86
C ILE A 113 16.33 -13.99 -33.05
N PRO A 114 16.41 -13.24 -34.16
CA PRO A 114 17.40 -12.18 -34.35
C PRO A 114 17.33 -11.08 -33.28
N ILE A 115 18.47 -10.70 -32.70
CA ILE A 115 18.59 -9.76 -31.57
C ILE A 115 19.50 -8.59 -31.90
N ILE A 116 19.17 -7.42 -31.35
CA ILE A 116 20.11 -6.31 -31.07
C ILE A 116 20.03 -5.96 -29.59
N ILE A 117 21.11 -5.44 -29.01
CA ILE A 117 21.18 -5.13 -27.57
C ILE A 117 21.29 -3.62 -27.36
N ALA A 118 20.41 -3.07 -26.53
CA ALA A 118 20.55 -1.72 -25.98
C ALA A 118 20.91 -1.81 -24.49
N VAL A 119 22.02 -1.19 -24.10
CA VAL A 119 22.47 -1.13 -22.70
C VAL A 119 22.16 0.25 -22.14
N THR A 120 21.28 0.30 -21.15
CA THR A 120 20.84 1.54 -20.50
C THR A 120 21.66 1.83 -19.23
N MET A 121 21.49 3.03 -18.67
CA MET A 121 22.10 3.46 -17.40
C MET A 121 23.63 3.43 -17.36
N VAL A 122 24.30 3.48 -18.52
CA VAL A 122 25.76 3.54 -18.64
C VAL A 122 26.33 4.79 -17.94
N ASP A 123 25.54 5.87 -17.88
CA ASP A 123 25.91 7.08 -17.16
C ASP A 123 25.94 6.90 -15.63
N SER A 124 25.15 5.97 -15.10
CA SER A 124 25.18 5.63 -13.67
C SER A 124 26.46 4.86 -13.30
N ILE A 125 26.96 4.00 -14.19
CA ILE A 125 28.27 3.35 -14.03
C ILE A 125 29.38 4.41 -14.02
N LYS A 126 29.36 5.32 -14.99
CA LYS A 126 30.34 6.41 -15.08
C LYS A 126 30.28 7.34 -13.87
N ALA A 127 29.09 7.65 -13.36
CA ALA A 127 28.90 8.48 -12.16
C ALA A 127 29.46 7.81 -10.88
N GLN A 128 29.49 6.48 -10.84
CA GLN A 128 30.12 5.72 -9.76
C GLN A 128 31.65 5.62 -9.92
N GLY A 129 32.24 6.18 -10.97
CA GLY A 129 33.66 6.03 -11.30
C GLY A 129 34.00 4.70 -11.95
N GLY A 130 32.99 3.94 -12.38
CA GLY A 130 33.17 2.69 -13.12
C GLY A 130 33.34 2.88 -14.62
N VAL A 131 33.79 1.82 -15.27
CA VAL A 131 33.95 1.71 -16.72
C VAL A 131 33.11 0.53 -17.21
N PHE A 132 32.29 0.79 -18.21
CA PHE A 132 31.57 -0.24 -18.96
C PHE A 132 32.20 -0.36 -20.35
N ASP A 133 32.65 -1.55 -20.71
CA ASP A 133 33.29 -1.87 -21.99
C ASP A 133 32.25 -2.53 -22.91
N ASP A 134 31.58 -1.69 -23.70
CA ASP A 134 30.59 -2.10 -24.69
C ASP A 134 31.21 -2.90 -25.84
N ILE A 135 32.45 -2.57 -26.23
CA ILE A 135 33.21 -3.27 -27.29
C ILE A 135 33.54 -4.70 -26.85
N ALA A 136 34.01 -4.89 -25.61
CA ALA A 136 34.30 -6.22 -25.07
C ALA A 136 33.02 -7.07 -25.01
N LEU A 137 31.90 -6.47 -24.59
CA LEU A 137 30.63 -7.18 -24.54
C LEU A 137 30.13 -7.56 -25.94
N GLU A 138 30.24 -6.67 -26.93
CA GLU A 138 29.89 -6.96 -28.32
C GLU A 138 30.73 -8.12 -28.87
N ARG A 139 32.02 -8.14 -28.57
CA ARG A 139 32.93 -9.23 -28.96
C ARG A 139 32.56 -10.57 -28.30
N ILE A 140 32.18 -10.57 -27.02
CA ILE A 140 31.83 -11.80 -26.28
C ILE A 140 30.50 -12.37 -26.78
N LEU A 141 29.50 -11.53 -27.01
CA LEU A 141 28.16 -11.97 -27.39
C LEU A 141 28.01 -12.18 -28.90
N GLY A 142 28.83 -11.50 -29.72
CA GLY A 142 28.71 -11.48 -31.18
C GLY A 142 27.45 -10.77 -31.68
N ILE A 143 26.87 -9.87 -30.86
CA ILE A 143 25.63 -9.14 -31.16
C ILE A 143 25.89 -7.65 -31.02
N PRO A 144 25.34 -6.79 -31.92
CA PRO A 144 25.54 -5.35 -31.84
C PRO A 144 25.01 -4.76 -30.54
N ILE A 145 25.81 -3.89 -29.93
CA ILE A 145 25.53 -3.29 -28.63
C ILE A 145 25.46 -1.77 -28.75
N ILE A 146 24.41 -1.19 -28.19
CA ILE A 146 24.16 0.25 -28.26
C ILE A 146 24.05 0.78 -26.83
N PRO A 147 25.00 1.59 -26.35
CA PRO A 147 24.86 2.27 -25.07
C PRO A 147 23.85 3.43 -25.19
N VAL A 148 22.86 3.47 -24.27
CA VAL A 148 21.75 4.42 -24.31
C VAL A 148 21.58 5.14 -22.97
N VAL A 149 21.34 6.45 -23.01
CA VAL A 149 20.92 7.24 -21.84
C VAL A 149 19.58 7.90 -22.12
N GLY A 150 18.50 7.16 -21.85
CA GLY A 150 17.15 7.51 -22.30
C GLY A 150 16.66 8.91 -21.87
N HIS A 151 17.02 9.39 -20.68
CA HIS A 151 16.61 10.71 -20.20
C HIS A 151 17.43 11.89 -20.78
N LYS A 152 18.62 11.62 -21.32
CA LYS A 152 19.49 12.62 -21.98
C LYS A 152 19.41 12.56 -23.50
N GLY A 153 18.69 11.58 -24.05
CA GLY A 153 18.55 11.36 -25.48
C GLY A 153 19.77 10.73 -26.17
N ILE A 154 20.80 10.33 -25.41
CA ILE A 154 22.05 9.79 -25.97
C ILE A 154 21.81 8.35 -26.46
N GLY A 155 22.25 8.04 -27.69
CA GLY A 155 22.13 6.71 -28.31
C GLY A 155 20.79 6.43 -28.98
N LEU A 156 19.78 7.31 -28.85
CA LEU A 156 18.44 7.07 -29.40
C LEU A 156 18.39 7.05 -30.93
N GLU A 157 19.10 7.96 -31.58
CA GLU A 157 19.15 8.03 -33.05
C GLU A 157 19.79 6.76 -33.64
N GLU A 158 20.76 6.20 -32.95
CA GLU A 158 21.41 4.95 -33.32
C GLU A 158 20.46 3.75 -33.16
N VAL A 159 19.73 3.68 -32.04
CA VAL A 159 18.67 2.67 -31.86
C VAL A 159 17.62 2.79 -32.96
N GLN A 160 17.14 3.99 -33.28
CA GLN A 160 16.15 4.19 -34.35
C GLN A 160 16.69 3.75 -35.73
N ARG A 161 17.94 4.08 -36.03
CA ARG A 161 18.61 3.66 -37.27
C ARG A 161 18.74 2.15 -37.35
N MET A 162 19.15 1.48 -36.28
CA MET A 162 19.35 0.03 -36.26
C MET A 162 18.02 -0.75 -36.27
N LEU A 163 16.99 -0.23 -35.59
CA LEU A 163 15.64 -0.79 -35.67
C LEU A 163 15.09 -0.74 -37.11
N GLY A 164 15.46 0.28 -37.89
CA GLY A 164 15.01 0.46 -39.27
C GLY A 164 15.73 -0.41 -40.32
N ASP A 165 16.78 -1.15 -39.95
CA ASP A 165 17.60 -1.91 -40.89
C ASP A 165 17.89 -3.33 -40.37
N SER A 166 17.31 -4.31 -41.05
CA SER A 166 17.34 -5.73 -40.71
C SER A 166 18.76 -6.31 -40.57
N LYS A 167 19.76 -5.69 -41.21
CA LYS A 167 21.15 -6.20 -41.18
C LYS A 167 21.79 -6.18 -39.79
N TYR A 168 21.27 -5.34 -38.90
CA TYR A 168 21.81 -5.23 -37.54
C TYR A 168 21.30 -6.34 -36.62
N PHE A 169 20.20 -7.02 -36.97
CA PHE A 169 19.66 -8.08 -36.16
C PHE A 169 20.40 -9.39 -36.43
N ILE A 170 21.15 -9.86 -35.42
CA ILE A 170 21.97 -11.07 -35.52
C ILE A 170 21.27 -12.21 -34.79
N ILE A 171 21.21 -13.39 -35.40
CA ILE A 171 20.74 -14.60 -34.72
C ILE A 171 21.86 -15.03 -33.75
N PRO A 172 21.60 -15.04 -32.42
CA PRO A 172 22.60 -15.46 -31.44
C PRO A 172 23.03 -16.91 -31.68
N ASN A 173 24.30 -17.19 -31.39
CA ASN A 173 24.71 -18.58 -31.15
C ASN A 173 24.05 -19.06 -29.85
N PRO A 174 23.38 -20.23 -29.85
CA PRO A 174 22.68 -20.72 -28.67
C PRO A 174 23.67 -20.96 -27.53
N LEU A 175 23.52 -20.21 -26.45
CA LEU A 175 24.34 -20.37 -25.25
C LEU A 175 23.72 -21.44 -24.37
N PHE A 176 24.51 -22.50 -24.18
CA PHE A 176 24.22 -23.59 -23.26
C PHE A 176 22.81 -24.20 -23.43
N ALA A 177 22.61 -25.01 -24.47
CA ALA A 177 21.30 -25.61 -24.75
C ALA A 177 20.70 -26.42 -23.57
N ASN A 178 21.54 -27.06 -22.75
CA ASN A 178 21.13 -27.92 -21.63
C ASN A 178 21.76 -27.54 -20.27
N ALA A 179 22.28 -26.32 -20.10
CA ALA A 179 22.92 -25.93 -18.83
C ALA A 179 21.92 -25.78 -17.69
N ASP A 180 22.38 -26.16 -16.50
CA ASP A 180 21.72 -25.83 -15.23
C ASP A 180 21.72 -24.31 -14.98
N ILE A 181 20.77 -23.85 -14.16
CA ILE A 181 20.65 -22.45 -13.72
C ILE A 181 21.98 -21.95 -13.13
N THR A 182 22.67 -22.81 -12.38
CA THR A 182 23.96 -22.49 -11.75
C THR A 182 25.03 -22.12 -12.77
N GLU A 183 25.13 -22.86 -13.87
CA GLU A 183 26.13 -22.62 -14.91
C GLU A 183 25.86 -21.29 -15.63
N ARG A 184 24.59 -20.97 -15.90
CA ARG A 184 24.19 -19.69 -16.50
C ARG A 184 24.55 -18.50 -15.60
N ILE A 185 24.35 -18.63 -14.29
CA ILE A 185 24.73 -17.61 -13.31
C ILE A 185 26.25 -17.43 -13.28
N LEU A 186 27.02 -18.53 -13.29
CA LEU A 186 28.48 -18.47 -13.28
C LEU A 186 29.03 -17.81 -14.55
N TRP A 187 28.47 -18.14 -15.72
CA TRP A 187 28.82 -17.49 -16.98
C TRP A 187 28.49 -16.00 -16.95
N ALA A 188 27.27 -15.63 -16.56
CA ALA A 188 26.84 -14.24 -16.47
C ALA A 188 27.75 -13.41 -15.54
N ARG A 189 28.18 -13.98 -14.41
CA ARG A 189 29.15 -13.37 -13.48
C ARG A 189 30.52 -13.20 -14.10
N ALA A 190 31.02 -14.20 -14.81
CA ALA A 190 32.33 -14.14 -15.46
C ALA A 190 32.35 -13.04 -16.53
N THR A 191 31.34 -13.03 -17.42
CA THR A 191 31.19 -12.01 -18.44
C THR A 191 31.04 -10.61 -17.84
N THR A 192 30.26 -10.46 -16.75
CA THR A 192 30.11 -9.18 -16.04
C THR A 192 31.46 -8.64 -15.56
N LYS A 193 32.32 -9.49 -15.01
CA LYS A 193 33.65 -9.07 -14.54
C LYS A 193 34.59 -8.61 -15.66
N GLU A 194 34.40 -9.12 -16.87
CA GLU A 194 35.21 -8.72 -18.04
C GLU A 194 34.76 -7.38 -18.61
N VAL A 195 33.46 -7.10 -18.62
CA VAL A 195 32.88 -5.93 -19.31
C VAL A 195 32.58 -4.77 -18.37
N LEU A 196 32.58 -5.00 -17.06
CA LEU A 196 32.24 -4.00 -16.05
C LEU A 196 33.32 -3.92 -14.99
N SER A 197 34.00 -2.77 -14.96
CA SER A 197 34.91 -2.39 -13.88
C SER A 197 34.23 -1.37 -12.99
N LEU A 198 33.92 -1.74 -11.75
CA LEU A 198 33.44 -0.81 -10.73
C LEU A 198 34.58 -0.51 -9.75
N PRO A 199 34.77 0.75 -9.31
CA PRO A 199 35.64 1.03 -8.19
C PRO A 199 35.12 0.30 -6.95
N GLN A 200 36.03 -0.02 -6.02
CA GLN A 200 35.67 -0.72 -4.76
C GLN A 200 34.45 -0.05 -4.12
N LEU A 201 33.53 -0.89 -3.62
CA LEU A 201 32.31 -0.47 -2.93
C LEU A 201 32.60 0.71 -2.01
N ASN A 202 31.83 1.80 -2.15
CA ASN A 202 31.98 3.00 -1.34
C ASN A 202 32.07 2.61 0.14
N THR A 203 33.22 2.89 0.78
CA THR A 203 33.54 2.47 2.16
C THR A 203 32.47 2.91 3.15
N PHE A 204 31.81 4.04 2.87
CA PHE A 204 30.68 4.52 3.64
C PHE A 204 29.48 3.57 3.59
N SER A 205 29.07 3.12 2.39
CA SER A 205 27.93 2.20 2.21
C SER A 205 28.20 0.85 2.88
N VAL A 206 29.42 0.32 2.75
CA VAL A 206 29.84 -0.93 3.39
C VAL A 206 29.81 -0.81 4.91
N THR A 207 30.26 0.32 5.46
CA THR A 207 30.26 0.56 6.91
C THR A 207 28.83 0.70 7.44
N LEU A 208 27.97 1.39 6.70
CA LEU A 208 26.57 1.59 7.07
C LEU A 208 25.78 0.27 7.01
N ASP A 209 25.99 -0.53 5.97
CA ASP A 209 25.38 -1.87 5.85
C ASP A 209 25.86 -2.81 6.97
N LYS A 210 27.14 -2.75 7.40
CA LYS A 210 27.60 -3.53 8.57
C LYS A 210 26.84 -3.23 9.85
N VAL A 211 26.44 -1.97 10.04
CA VAL A 211 25.67 -1.54 11.22
C VAL A 211 24.18 -1.87 11.04
N LEU A 212 23.60 -1.49 9.90
CA LEU A 212 22.16 -1.67 9.63
C LEU A 212 21.75 -3.12 9.41
N LEU A 213 22.62 -3.98 8.88
CA LEU A 213 22.32 -5.40 8.63
C LEU A 213 22.78 -6.31 9.77
N HIS A 214 23.29 -5.76 10.88
CA HIS A 214 23.69 -6.56 12.02
C HIS A 214 22.47 -7.29 12.61
N PRO A 215 22.53 -8.59 12.93
CA PRO A 215 21.36 -9.38 13.35
C PRO A 215 20.63 -8.83 14.57
N ILE A 216 21.36 -8.29 15.56
CA ILE A 216 20.78 -7.68 16.76
C ILE A 216 20.72 -6.15 16.63
N GLY A 217 21.87 -5.49 16.45
CA GLY A 217 21.96 -4.04 16.29
C GLY A 217 21.11 -3.48 15.14
N GLY A 218 21.03 -4.17 14.00
CA GLY A 218 20.18 -3.80 12.87
C GLY A 218 18.70 -3.86 13.21
N ILE A 219 18.24 -4.93 13.89
CA ILE A 219 16.85 -5.02 14.39
C ILE A 219 16.57 -3.93 15.42
N ALA A 220 17.51 -3.63 16.32
CA ALA A 220 17.35 -2.56 17.30
C ALA A 220 17.21 -1.18 16.63
N ILE A 221 18.12 -0.85 15.70
CA ILE A 221 18.03 0.38 14.90
C ILE A 221 16.72 0.41 14.11
N PHE A 222 16.34 -0.72 13.53
CA PHE A 222 15.08 -0.88 12.84
C PHE A 222 13.89 -0.53 13.73
N LEU A 223 13.76 -1.16 14.89
CA LEU A 223 12.71 -0.84 15.85
C LEU A 223 12.77 0.63 16.30
N SER A 224 13.96 1.20 16.53
CA SER A 224 14.10 2.62 16.88
C SER A 224 13.61 3.56 15.78
N VAL A 225 13.98 3.30 14.52
CA VAL A 225 13.51 4.09 13.37
C VAL A 225 11.99 3.94 13.23
N MET A 226 11.43 2.75 13.46
CA MET A 226 9.98 2.55 13.43
C MET A 226 9.25 3.27 14.57
N ILE A 227 9.79 3.22 15.79
CA ILE A 227 9.24 3.96 16.93
C ILE A 227 9.25 5.46 16.64
N LEU A 228 10.36 5.98 16.15
CA LEU A 228 10.48 7.39 15.78
C LEU A 228 9.50 7.75 14.66
N PHE A 229 9.37 6.90 13.64
CA PHE A 229 8.38 7.05 12.57
C PHE A 229 6.96 7.16 13.12
N PHE A 230 6.52 6.21 13.96
CA PHE A 230 5.18 6.26 14.55
C PHE A 230 4.99 7.48 15.46
N GLN A 231 5.98 7.78 16.31
CA GLN A 231 5.92 8.94 17.20
C GLN A 231 5.83 10.25 16.42
N SER A 232 6.61 10.43 15.35
CA SER A 232 6.56 11.62 14.50
C SER A 232 5.19 11.78 13.85
N ILE A 233 4.60 10.70 13.34
CA ILE A 233 3.27 10.75 12.71
C ILE A 233 2.21 11.32 13.66
N PHE A 234 2.22 10.91 14.93
CA PHE A 234 1.22 11.38 15.89
C PHE A 234 1.54 12.75 16.48
N SER A 235 2.77 12.93 16.95
CA SER A 235 3.19 14.15 17.64
C SER A 235 3.22 15.37 16.72
N TRP A 236 3.58 15.20 15.45
CA TRP A 236 3.72 16.34 14.51
C TRP A 236 2.45 16.58 13.69
N ALA A 237 1.62 15.55 13.46
CA ALA A 237 0.34 15.77 12.77
C ALA A 237 -0.70 16.40 13.69
N SER A 238 -0.76 16.02 14.99
CA SER A 238 -1.82 16.48 15.92
C SER A 238 -2.03 17.99 15.92
N PRO A 239 -1.00 18.84 16.10
CA PRO A 239 -1.22 20.29 16.16
C PRO A 239 -1.83 20.86 14.87
N LEU A 240 -1.51 20.28 13.71
CA LEU A 240 -2.06 20.71 12.43
C LEU A 240 -3.49 20.20 12.25
N MET A 241 -3.81 19.00 12.75
CA MET A 241 -5.18 18.47 12.78
C MET A 241 -6.09 19.34 13.66
N ASP A 242 -5.63 19.69 14.86
CA ASP A 242 -6.38 20.50 15.84
C ASP A 242 -6.70 21.90 15.29
N VAL A 243 -5.76 22.50 14.56
CA VAL A 243 -5.97 23.79 13.89
C VAL A 243 -7.07 23.69 12.82
N ILE A 244 -7.06 22.63 12.01
CA ILE A 244 -8.08 22.40 10.99
C ILE A 244 -9.42 22.13 11.65
N GLU A 245 -9.47 21.31 12.69
CA GLU A 245 -10.70 21.01 13.43
C GLU A 245 -11.31 22.29 14.02
N THR A 246 -10.49 23.13 14.65
CA THR A 246 -10.92 24.43 15.18
C THR A 246 -11.44 25.35 14.07
N LEU A 247 -10.77 25.38 12.92
CA LEU A 247 -11.18 26.20 11.77
C LEU A 247 -12.56 25.76 11.26
N PHE A 248 -12.76 24.46 11.03
CA PHE A 248 -14.03 23.93 10.55
C PHE A 248 -15.14 24.04 11.62
N GLY A 249 -14.82 23.89 12.90
CA GLY A 249 -15.76 24.15 14.00
C GLY A 249 -16.27 25.59 13.99
N LYS A 250 -15.37 26.58 13.85
CA LYS A 250 -15.75 28.00 13.71
C LYS A 250 -16.62 28.25 12.47
N MET A 251 -16.33 27.57 11.36
CA MET A 251 -17.18 27.67 10.16
C MET A 251 -18.59 27.12 10.41
N GLN A 252 -18.73 26.02 11.16
CA GLN A 252 -20.03 25.46 11.54
C GLN A 252 -20.84 26.43 12.42
N GLU A 253 -20.19 27.07 13.39
CA GLU A 253 -20.80 28.08 14.26
C GLU A 253 -21.24 29.33 13.48
N GLN A 254 -20.39 29.82 12.57
CA GLN A 254 -20.72 30.97 11.73
C GLN A 254 -21.93 30.69 10.83
N VAL A 255 -22.03 29.48 10.26
CA VAL A 255 -23.21 29.08 9.48
C VAL A 255 -24.47 29.05 10.35
N ALA A 256 -24.36 28.56 11.59
CA ALA A 256 -25.49 28.55 12.52
C ALA A 256 -25.94 29.95 12.96
N TYR A 257 -25.03 30.94 12.96
CA TYR A 257 -25.35 32.33 13.25
C TYR A 257 -25.97 33.06 12.04
N LEU A 258 -25.45 32.81 10.83
CA LEU A 258 -25.87 33.54 9.62
C LEU A 258 -27.15 33.00 8.98
N LEU A 259 -27.45 31.71 9.13
CA LEU A 259 -28.64 31.09 8.56
C LEU A 259 -29.73 30.90 9.62
N PRO A 260 -31.01 31.14 9.27
CA PRO A 260 -32.12 30.83 10.16
C PRO A 260 -32.16 29.33 10.48
N GLN A 261 -32.52 28.99 11.72
CA GLN A 261 -32.62 27.61 12.16
C GLN A 261 -33.59 26.84 11.26
N GLY A 262 -33.08 25.79 10.61
CA GLY A 262 -33.82 25.06 9.58
C GLY A 262 -33.01 23.91 9.00
N ILE A 263 -33.63 23.16 8.08
CA ILE A 263 -32.99 21.99 7.44
C ILE A 263 -31.73 22.39 6.67
N ILE A 264 -31.74 23.56 6.01
CA ILE A 264 -30.62 24.02 5.19
C ILE A 264 -29.42 24.38 6.06
N ALA A 265 -29.63 25.11 7.16
CA ALA A 265 -28.54 25.46 8.08
C ALA A 265 -27.91 24.21 8.71
N ASP A 266 -28.75 23.26 9.13
CA ASP A 266 -28.31 21.99 9.70
C ASP A 266 -27.56 21.11 8.69
N PHE A 267 -28.06 21.03 7.44
CA PHE A 267 -27.39 20.31 6.36
C PHE A 267 -26.01 20.90 6.03
N ILE A 268 -25.91 22.22 5.86
CA ILE A 268 -24.65 22.87 5.50
C ILE A 268 -23.65 22.73 6.65
N SER A 269 -24.07 22.97 7.88
CA SER A 269 -23.20 22.89 9.07
C SER A 269 -22.80 21.44 9.39
N ARG A 270 -23.77 20.58 9.70
CA ARG A 270 -23.53 19.23 10.24
C ARG A 270 -23.39 18.14 9.18
N GLY A 271 -23.95 18.34 7.99
CA GLY A 271 -23.81 17.40 6.88
C GLY A 271 -22.57 17.68 6.04
N LEU A 272 -22.49 18.86 5.43
CA LEU A 272 -21.47 19.19 4.44
C LEU A 272 -20.16 19.68 5.06
N ILE A 273 -20.18 20.72 5.90
CA ILE A 273 -18.95 21.30 6.48
C ILE A 273 -18.28 20.31 7.42
N ALA A 274 -19.04 19.63 8.29
CA ALA A 274 -18.49 18.56 9.14
C ALA A 274 -17.91 17.41 8.30
N GLY A 275 -18.61 16.99 7.24
CA GLY A 275 -18.13 15.96 6.32
C GLY A 275 -16.83 16.34 5.61
N VAL A 276 -16.74 17.55 5.05
CA VAL A 276 -15.51 18.05 4.40
C VAL A 276 -14.39 18.25 5.42
N GLY A 277 -14.73 18.75 6.62
CA GLY A 277 -13.79 18.91 7.73
C GLY A 277 -13.13 17.59 8.10
N SER A 278 -13.91 16.51 8.29
CA SER A 278 -13.37 15.18 8.60
C SER A 278 -12.31 14.71 7.58
N VAL A 279 -12.53 14.97 6.28
CA VAL A 279 -11.57 14.59 5.24
C VAL A 279 -10.27 15.39 5.33
N ILE A 280 -10.38 16.71 5.54
CA ILE A 280 -9.24 17.62 5.52
C ILE A 280 -8.40 17.47 6.80
N VAL A 281 -9.04 17.17 7.94
CA VAL A 281 -8.35 16.90 9.21
C VAL A 281 -7.37 15.74 9.08
N PHE A 282 -7.64 14.69 8.29
CA PHE A 282 -6.69 13.58 8.10
C PHE A 282 -5.53 13.88 7.13
N LEU A 283 -5.63 14.93 6.32
CA LEU A 283 -4.65 15.21 5.26
C LEU A 283 -3.22 15.44 5.81
N PRO A 284 -3.00 16.24 6.88
CA PRO A 284 -1.69 16.38 7.53
C PRO A 284 -0.98 15.08 7.85
N GLN A 285 -1.71 14.13 8.44
CA GLN A 285 -1.14 12.85 8.87
C GLN A 285 -0.71 12.00 7.68
N ILE A 286 -1.53 11.98 6.63
CA ILE A 286 -1.24 11.26 5.38
C ILE A 286 -0.04 11.89 4.66
N LEU A 287 0.03 13.22 4.61
CA LEU A 287 1.16 13.95 4.03
C LEU A 287 2.47 13.59 4.72
N LEU A 288 2.50 13.68 6.05
CA LEU A 288 3.68 13.36 6.85
C LEU A 288 4.11 11.90 6.70
N LEU A 289 3.14 10.97 6.71
CA LEU A 289 3.37 9.56 6.45
C LEU A 289 4.07 9.33 5.09
N ASN A 290 3.54 9.93 4.02
CA ASN A 290 4.12 9.78 2.68
C ASN A 290 5.51 10.42 2.58
N VAL A 291 5.73 11.58 3.21
CA VAL A 291 7.06 12.21 3.29
C VAL A 291 8.07 11.25 3.90
N ILE A 292 7.75 10.65 5.06
CA ILE A 292 8.70 9.76 5.74
C ILE A 292 8.91 8.47 4.94
N ILE A 293 7.86 7.86 4.39
CA ILE A 293 7.99 6.66 3.55
C ILE A 293 8.90 6.94 2.35
N VAL A 294 8.68 8.04 1.64
CA VAL A 294 9.51 8.42 0.48
C VAL A 294 10.96 8.65 0.91
N ILE A 295 11.20 9.28 2.05
CA ILE A 295 12.57 9.44 2.58
C ILE A 295 13.21 8.08 2.85
N LEU A 296 12.51 7.16 3.53
CA LEU A 296 13.02 5.83 3.85
C LEU A 296 13.24 4.95 2.60
N GLU A 297 12.43 5.15 1.57
CA GLU A 297 12.51 4.46 0.29
C GLU A 297 13.68 4.99 -0.56
N ASP A 298 13.73 6.30 -0.80
CA ASP A 298 14.76 6.94 -1.63
C ASP A 298 16.17 6.82 -1.02
N CYS A 299 16.27 6.79 0.32
CA CYS A 299 17.56 6.54 0.97
C CYS A 299 17.99 5.06 0.92
N GLY A 300 17.12 4.16 0.48
CA GLY A 300 17.40 2.73 0.37
C GLY A 300 17.29 1.97 1.70
N TYR A 301 16.87 2.61 2.78
CA TYR A 301 16.75 1.99 4.10
C TYR A 301 15.70 0.87 4.12
N LEU A 302 14.55 1.06 3.46
CA LEU A 302 13.48 0.07 3.41
C LEU A 302 13.93 -1.29 2.86
N ALA A 303 14.88 -1.31 1.92
CA ALA A 303 15.43 -2.56 1.37
C ALA A 303 16.24 -3.35 2.42
N ARG A 304 16.98 -2.65 3.30
CA ARG A 304 17.74 -3.27 4.40
C ARG A 304 16.81 -3.76 5.50
N ALA A 305 15.82 -2.93 5.86
CA ALA A 305 14.77 -3.32 6.80
C ALA A 305 14.03 -4.58 6.32
N ALA A 306 13.63 -4.62 5.05
CA ALA A 306 12.99 -5.80 4.46
C ALA A 306 13.87 -7.05 4.57
N PHE A 307 15.18 -6.93 4.32
CA PHE A 307 16.12 -8.04 4.47
C PHE A 307 16.23 -8.55 5.92
N LEU A 308 16.32 -7.65 6.91
CA LEU A 308 16.37 -8.03 8.32
C LEU A 308 15.14 -8.83 8.76
N VAL A 309 13.97 -8.48 8.24
CA VAL A 309 12.69 -9.05 8.64
C VAL A 309 12.27 -10.23 7.75
N ASP A 310 12.99 -10.49 6.65
CA ASP A 310 12.68 -11.54 5.67
C ASP A 310 12.57 -12.93 6.31
N ARG A 311 13.55 -13.30 7.16
CA ARG A 311 13.52 -14.59 7.86
C ARG A 311 12.28 -14.75 8.75
N PHE A 312 11.87 -13.68 9.42
CA PHE A 312 10.68 -13.69 10.27
C PHE A 312 9.39 -13.76 9.45
N MET A 313 9.32 -13.01 8.35
CA MET A 313 8.17 -13.03 7.42
C MET A 313 8.03 -14.38 6.72
N GLY A 314 9.14 -15.04 6.39
CA GLY A 314 9.16 -16.36 5.76
C GLY A 314 8.45 -17.43 6.58
N ILE A 315 8.45 -17.32 7.93
CA ILE A 315 7.71 -18.22 8.82
C ILE A 315 6.20 -18.17 8.51
N PHE A 316 5.68 -16.99 8.15
CA PHE A 316 4.28 -16.76 7.84
C PHE A 316 3.96 -16.89 6.34
N GLY A 317 4.92 -17.35 5.54
CA GLY A 317 4.75 -17.55 4.09
C GLY A 317 4.78 -16.25 3.27
N LEU A 318 5.38 -15.19 3.81
CA LEU A 318 5.55 -13.87 3.18
C LEU A 318 7.04 -13.56 2.94
N GLN A 319 7.34 -12.80 1.90
CA GLN A 319 8.67 -12.18 1.71
C GLN A 319 8.87 -10.95 2.61
N GLY A 320 10.13 -10.62 2.90
CA GLY A 320 10.53 -9.43 3.65
C GLY A 320 10.02 -8.11 3.03
N ARG A 321 9.81 -8.04 1.72
CA ARG A 321 9.17 -6.88 1.05
C ARG A 321 7.72 -6.65 1.49
N SER A 322 7.02 -7.70 1.93
CA SER A 322 5.64 -7.59 2.46
C SER A 322 5.58 -6.81 3.77
N PHE A 323 6.69 -6.74 4.49
CA PHE A 323 6.77 -5.96 5.71
C PHE A 323 6.50 -4.46 5.48
N ILE A 324 6.97 -3.91 4.35
CA ILE A 324 6.85 -2.47 4.04
C ILE A 324 5.36 -2.05 3.93
N PRO A 325 4.51 -2.74 3.14
CA PRO A 325 3.05 -2.55 3.15
C PRO A 325 2.38 -2.69 4.51
N LEU A 326 2.75 -3.72 5.28
CA LEU A 326 2.12 -4.00 6.58
C LEU A 326 2.45 -2.92 7.60
N LEU A 327 3.71 -2.48 7.64
CA LEU A 327 4.15 -1.35 8.43
C LEU A 327 3.38 -0.08 8.07
N GLY A 328 3.28 0.23 6.77
CA GLY A 328 2.50 1.38 6.30
C GLY A 328 1.02 1.29 6.72
N SER A 329 0.48 0.07 6.82
CA SER A 329 -0.92 -0.18 7.20
C SER A 329 -1.23 0.13 8.66
N PHE A 330 -0.25 0.05 9.57
CA PHE A 330 -0.39 0.53 10.97
C PHE A 330 -0.56 2.05 11.06
N ALA A 331 -0.06 2.80 10.08
CA ALA A 331 -0.40 4.21 9.96
C ALA A 331 -1.75 4.34 9.25
N CYS A 332 -1.85 3.87 8.01
CA CYS A 332 -3.08 3.83 7.23
C CYS A 332 -3.08 2.68 6.23
N ALA A 333 -4.14 1.87 6.23
CA ALA A 333 -4.28 0.74 5.33
C ALA A 333 -4.27 1.13 3.83
N ILE A 334 -4.70 2.34 3.48
CA ILE A 334 -4.76 2.80 2.07
C ILE A 334 -3.36 2.84 1.42
N PRO A 335 -2.40 3.68 1.89
CA PRO A 335 -1.06 3.70 1.31
C PRO A 335 -0.31 2.38 1.52
N GLY A 336 -0.58 1.64 2.60
CA GLY A 336 -0.03 0.30 2.82
C GLY A 336 -0.46 -0.69 1.74
N ILE A 337 -1.75 -0.74 1.39
CA ILE A 337 -2.27 -1.59 0.31
C ILE A 337 -1.69 -1.17 -1.05
N MET A 338 -1.60 0.13 -1.33
CA MET A 338 -1.01 0.62 -2.59
C MET A 338 0.49 0.30 -2.71
N SER A 339 1.24 0.29 -1.61
CA SER A 339 2.67 -0.05 -1.63
C SER A 339 2.93 -1.55 -1.79
N ALA A 340 1.91 -2.41 -1.64
CA ALA A 340 2.01 -3.85 -1.90
C ALA A 340 2.43 -4.18 -3.33
N ARG A 341 2.37 -3.21 -4.27
CA ARG A 341 2.92 -3.32 -5.63
C ARG A 341 4.41 -3.64 -5.70
N ILE A 342 5.16 -3.36 -4.64
CA ILE A 342 6.59 -3.72 -4.56
C ILE A 342 6.83 -5.23 -4.46
N ILE A 343 5.78 -6.00 -4.13
CA ILE A 343 5.82 -7.46 -3.99
C ILE A 343 5.60 -8.10 -5.38
N PRO A 344 6.62 -8.75 -5.97
CA PRO A 344 6.51 -9.30 -7.32
C PRO A 344 5.47 -10.43 -7.38
N SER A 345 5.54 -11.35 -6.42
CA SER A 345 4.65 -12.51 -6.32
C SER A 345 3.20 -12.07 -6.12
N HIS A 346 2.33 -12.41 -7.08
CA HIS A 346 0.91 -12.10 -7.01
C HIS A 346 0.25 -12.71 -5.76
N ARG A 347 0.60 -13.96 -5.42
CA ARG A 347 0.04 -14.69 -4.26
C ARG A 347 0.35 -13.99 -2.94
N GLU A 348 1.60 -13.56 -2.76
CA GLU A 348 2.03 -12.87 -1.53
C GLU A 348 1.50 -11.45 -1.48
N ARG A 349 1.49 -10.75 -2.62
CA ARG A 349 0.87 -9.42 -2.73
C ARG A 349 -0.60 -9.45 -2.33
N MET A 350 -1.36 -10.44 -2.80
CA MET A 350 -2.77 -10.62 -2.42
C MET A 350 -2.93 -10.92 -0.93
N ALA A 351 -2.14 -11.85 -0.38
CA ALA A 351 -2.19 -12.15 1.05
C ALA A 351 -1.89 -10.89 1.90
N THR A 352 -0.84 -10.15 1.54
CA THR A 352 -0.44 -8.90 2.21
C THR A 352 -1.53 -7.82 2.12
N MET A 353 -2.17 -7.64 0.95
CA MET A 353 -3.29 -6.70 0.82
C MET A 353 -4.51 -7.11 1.65
N LEU A 354 -4.80 -8.41 1.75
CA LEU A 354 -5.96 -8.90 2.50
C LEU A 354 -5.77 -8.81 4.00
N ILE A 355 -4.55 -8.97 4.53
CA ILE A 355 -4.25 -8.85 5.96
C ILE A 355 -3.92 -7.41 6.38
N ALA A 356 -3.57 -6.52 5.45
CA ALA A 356 -3.28 -5.10 5.74
C ALA A 356 -4.34 -4.41 6.63
N PRO A 357 -5.66 -4.64 6.45
CA PRO A 357 -6.67 -4.03 7.31
C PRO A 357 -6.76 -4.60 8.74
N LEU A 358 -6.12 -5.74 9.00
CA LEU A 358 -5.96 -6.28 10.36
C LEU A 358 -4.88 -5.52 11.13
N MET A 359 -4.00 -4.78 10.45
CA MET A 359 -3.07 -3.88 11.11
C MET A 359 -3.87 -2.71 11.69
N THR A 360 -3.76 -2.50 13.00
CA THR A 360 -4.47 -1.42 13.69
C THR A 360 -3.94 -0.07 13.21
N CYS A 361 -4.75 0.62 12.40
CA CYS A 361 -4.37 1.93 11.89
C CYS A 361 -4.69 3.08 12.87
N SER A 362 -4.03 4.22 12.67
CA SER A 362 -4.11 5.41 13.54
C SER A 362 -5.54 5.87 13.83
N ALA A 363 -6.44 5.76 12.85
CA ALA A 363 -7.83 6.19 12.97
C ALA A 363 -8.65 5.36 13.99
N ARG A 364 -8.12 4.26 14.54
CA ARG A 364 -8.75 3.53 15.66
C ARG A 364 -8.40 4.12 17.03
N LEU A 365 -7.36 4.94 17.11
CA LEU A 365 -6.87 5.46 18.38
C LEU A 365 -7.88 6.31 19.15
N PRO A 366 -8.74 7.16 18.54
CA PRO A 366 -9.74 7.91 19.32
C PRO A 366 -10.70 6.99 20.08
N VAL A 367 -11.16 5.91 19.44
CA VAL A 367 -12.05 4.92 20.07
C VAL A 367 -11.31 4.16 21.17
N TYR A 368 -10.07 3.73 20.90
CA TYR A 368 -9.24 3.08 21.91
C TYR A 368 -8.94 3.99 23.09
N ALA A 369 -8.57 5.24 22.84
CA ALA A 369 -8.27 6.22 23.88
C ALA A 369 -9.51 6.47 24.75
N LEU A 370 -10.69 6.66 24.13
CA LEU A 370 -11.94 6.86 24.87
C LEU A 370 -12.27 5.64 25.75
N LEU A 371 -12.30 4.44 25.18
CA LEU A 371 -12.70 3.24 25.93
C LEU A 371 -11.63 2.80 26.95
N ILE A 372 -10.35 2.86 26.60
CA ILE A 372 -9.27 2.51 27.54
C ILE A 372 -9.24 3.52 28.68
N SER A 373 -9.35 4.83 28.41
CA SER A 373 -9.35 5.83 29.48
C SER A 373 -10.59 5.79 30.37
N ALA A 374 -11.73 5.35 29.84
CA ALA A 374 -12.97 5.21 30.62
C ALA A 374 -12.99 3.93 31.49
N PHE A 375 -12.46 2.80 30.99
CA PHE A 375 -12.65 1.49 31.63
C PHE A 375 -11.39 0.89 32.27
N ILE A 376 -10.19 1.32 31.87
CA ILE A 376 -8.93 0.76 32.38
C ILE A 376 -8.31 1.73 33.40
N PRO A 377 -8.02 1.28 34.63
CA PRO A 377 -7.49 2.15 35.66
C PRO A 377 -6.09 2.67 35.31
N THR A 378 -5.77 3.89 35.75
CA THR A 378 -4.47 4.54 35.57
C THR A 378 -3.42 4.03 36.56
N THR A 379 -3.27 2.71 36.67
CA THR A 379 -2.22 2.10 37.50
C THR A 379 -0.89 2.04 36.76
N MET A 380 0.22 2.31 37.46
CA MET A 380 1.56 2.19 36.92
C MET A 380 2.10 0.77 37.14
N ILE A 381 2.50 0.11 36.06
CA ILE A 381 3.27 -1.12 36.01
C ILE A 381 4.75 -0.75 36.14
N TRP A 382 5.41 -1.28 37.16
CA TRP A 382 6.85 -1.10 37.43
C TRP A 382 7.32 0.36 37.56
N GLY A 383 6.40 1.31 37.78
CA GLY A 383 6.70 2.72 38.00
C GLY A 383 6.93 3.58 36.75
N PHE A 384 6.93 3.00 35.55
CA PHE A 384 7.17 3.74 34.30
C PHE A 384 6.22 3.40 33.14
N PHE A 385 5.45 2.30 33.20
CA PHE A 385 4.44 1.95 32.19
C PHE A 385 3.03 2.09 32.75
N SER A 386 2.14 2.84 32.11
CA SER A 386 0.72 2.81 32.51
C SER A 386 0.04 1.54 32.02
N LEU A 387 -0.90 1.00 32.80
CA LEU A 387 -1.73 -0.14 32.39
C LEU A 387 -2.48 0.16 31.09
N GLN A 388 -2.94 1.40 30.92
CA GLN A 388 -3.58 1.87 29.69
C GLN A 388 -2.66 1.75 28.46
N ALA A 389 -1.39 2.15 28.59
CA ALA A 389 -0.39 1.99 27.53
C ALA A 389 -0.11 0.51 27.24
N ALA A 390 -0.07 -0.34 28.28
CA ALA A 390 0.11 -1.79 28.12
C ALA A 390 -1.07 -2.45 27.40
N VAL A 391 -2.31 -2.08 27.72
CA VAL A 391 -3.52 -2.55 27.02
C VAL A 391 -3.48 -2.12 25.56
N LEU A 392 -3.19 -0.86 25.28
CA LEU A 392 -3.07 -0.35 23.92
C LEU A 392 -1.99 -1.11 23.12
N ALA A 393 -0.80 -1.29 23.70
CA ALA A 393 0.27 -2.07 23.08
C ALA A 393 -0.14 -3.53 22.83
N GLY A 394 -0.85 -4.15 23.78
CA GLY A 394 -1.41 -5.48 23.66
C GLY A 394 -2.37 -5.60 22.47
N LEU A 395 -3.29 -4.65 22.29
CA LEU A 395 -4.20 -4.63 21.14
C LEU A 395 -3.44 -4.57 19.81
N TYR A 396 -2.38 -3.76 19.72
CA TYR A 396 -1.55 -3.66 18.51
C TYR A 396 -0.79 -4.96 18.21
N ILE A 397 -0.18 -5.58 19.23
CA ILE A 397 0.56 -6.83 19.09
C ILE A 397 -0.38 -7.98 18.69
N ILE A 398 -1.54 -8.09 19.34
CA ILE A 398 -2.54 -9.12 19.01
C ILE A 398 -3.01 -8.96 17.56
N ALA A 399 -3.31 -7.74 17.13
CA ALA A 399 -3.69 -7.44 15.75
C ALA A 399 -2.63 -7.92 14.74
N ALA A 400 -1.36 -7.61 15.02
CA ALA A 400 -0.23 -7.99 14.18
C ALA A 400 -0.07 -9.52 14.10
N LEU A 401 -0.08 -10.21 15.25
CA LEU A 401 0.11 -11.65 15.34
C LEU A 401 -1.02 -12.42 14.66
N VAL A 402 -2.27 -12.01 14.90
CA VAL A 402 -3.42 -12.62 14.23
C VAL A 402 -3.38 -12.34 12.73
N GLY A 403 -3.00 -11.13 12.30
CA GLY A 403 -2.81 -10.82 10.88
C GLY A 403 -1.78 -11.71 10.19
N LEU A 404 -0.62 -11.92 10.82
CA LEU A 404 0.42 -12.83 10.34
C LEU A 404 -0.04 -14.30 10.33
N PHE A 405 -0.81 -14.72 11.35
CA PHE A 405 -1.41 -16.05 11.39
C PHE A 405 -2.43 -16.27 10.27
N ILE A 406 -3.28 -15.27 9.99
CA ILE A 406 -4.21 -15.32 8.84
C ILE A 406 -3.43 -15.38 7.52
N ALA A 407 -2.31 -14.66 7.40
CA ALA A 407 -1.44 -14.75 6.22
C ALA A 407 -0.94 -16.19 5.98
N LEU A 408 -0.46 -16.84 7.04
CA LEU A 408 -0.04 -18.24 7.01
C LEU A 408 -1.19 -19.15 6.57
N LEU A 409 -2.39 -18.96 7.14
CA LEU A 409 -3.57 -19.74 6.82
C LEU A 409 -3.99 -19.56 5.37
N MET A 410 -4.00 -18.32 4.86
CA MET A 410 -4.28 -18.00 3.46
C MET A 410 -3.28 -18.63 2.51
N LYS A 411 -1.98 -18.61 2.85
CA LYS A 411 -0.93 -19.25 2.04
C LYS A 411 -1.12 -20.76 1.94
N LYS A 412 -1.50 -21.42 3.04
CA LYS A 412 -1.77 -22.87 3.06
C LYS A 412 -3.07 -23.26 2.36
N THR A 413 -4.08 -22.40 2.37
CA THR A 413 -5.44 -22.73 1.88
C THR A 413 -5.72 -22.15 0.49
N ILE A 414 -5.72 -20.82 0.36
CA ILE A 414 -6.18 -20.06 -0.82
C ILE A 414 -5.05 -19.86 -1.84
N PHE A 415 -3.85 -19.52 -1.38
CA PHE A 415 -2.73 -19.10 -2.24
C PHE A 415 -1.57 -20.11 -2.23
N LYS A 416 -1.86 -21.37 -2.54
CA LYS A 416 -0.87 -22.47 -2.55
C LYS A 416 0.24 -22.20 -3.58
N GLY A 417 1.48 -22.51 -3.20
CA GLY A 417 2.65 -22.50 -4.08
C GLY A 417 3.97 -22.25 -3.35
N ASP A 418 5.07 -22.49 -4.06
CA ASP A 418 6.42 -22.41 -3.51
C ASP A 418 6.82 -20.97 -3.13
N ILE A 419 7.73 -20.88 -2.16
CA ILE A 419 8.32 -19.62 -1.72
C ILE A 419 9.26 -19.16 -2.85
N THR A 420 8.94 -18.04 -3.47
CA THR A 420 9.81 -17.46 -4.51
C THR A 420 11.12 -17.01 -3.86
N PRO A 421 12.31 -17.42 -4.38
CA PRO A 421 13.59 -17.05 -3.80
C PRO A 421 13.70 -15.54 -3.62
N PHE A 422 14.03 -15.11 -2.41
CA PHE A 422 14.19 -13.69 -2.11
C PHE A 422 15.57 -13.22 -2.58
N LEU A 423 15.69 -12.87 -3.86
CA LEU A 423 16.86 -12.18 -4.39
C LEU A 423 16.62 -10.66 -4.29
N ILE A 424 17.20 -10.01 -3.28
CA ILE A 424 17.20 -8.55 -3.16
C ILE A 424 18.60 -8.01 -3.44
N GLU A 425 18.71 -7.16 -4.45
CA GLU A 425 19.86 -6.27 -4.58
C GLU A 425 19.58 -5.02 -3.76
N PHE A 426 20.50 -4.67 -2.87
CA PHE A 426 20.37 -3.46 -2.10
C PHE A 426 20.59 -2.25 -3.02
N PRO A 427 19.61 -1.33 -3.16
CA PRO A 427 19.84 -0.11 -3.92
C PRO A 427 20.96 0.69 -3.25
N PRO A 428 21.78 1.43 -4.01
CA PRO A 428 22.81 2.28 -3.41
C PRO A 428 22.15 3.33 -2.50
N TYR A 429 22.83 3.72 -1.42
CA TYR A 429 22.39 4.85 -0.60
C TYR A 429 22.37 6.12 -1.46
N ARG A 430 21.23 6.80 -1.48
CA ARG A 430 21.04 8.06 -2.20
C ARG A 430 20.40 9.09 -1.28
N MET A 431 20.69 10.36 -1.49
CA MET A 431 19.94 11.42 -0.82
C MET A 431 18.58 11.59 -1.51
N PRO A 432 17.48 11.67 -0.76
CA PRO A 432 16.15 11.88 -1.33
C PRO A 432 16.11 13.22 -2.06
N SER A 433 15.51 13.24 -3.25
CA SER A 433 15.40 14.48 -4.02
C SER A 433 14.15 15.26 -3.59
N LEU A 434 14.33 16.53 -3.20
CA LEU A 434 13.22 17.37 -2.73
C LEU A 434 12.10 17.49 -3.77
N LYS A 435 12.46 17.52 -5.06
CA LYS A 435 11.52 17.55 -6.17
C LYS A 435 10.65 16.28 -6.24
N SER A 436 11.26 15.10 -6.14
CA SER A 436 10.52 13.83 -6.13
C SER A 436 9.56 13.75 -4.94
N LEU A 437 10.05 14.16 -3.78
CA LEU A 437 9.26 14.21 -2.55
C LEU A 437 8.03 15.10 -2.72
N LEU A 438 8.19 16.35 -3.17
CA LEU A 438 7.06 17.28 -3.33
C LEU A 438 6.04 16.80 -4.38
N VAL A 439 6.50 16.27 -5.52
CA VAL A 439 5.60 15.74 -6.56
C VAL A 439 4.81 14.54 -6.04
N THR A 440 5.48 13.60 -5.38
CA THR A 440 4.84 12.40 -4.83
C THR A 440 3.82 12.77 -3.76
N VAL A 441 4.19 13.66 -2.83
CA VAL A 441 3.32 14.15 -1.77
C VAL A 441 2.08 14.84 -2.35
N TYR A 442 2.24 15.67 -3.38
CA TYR A 442 1.11 16.31 -4.07
C TYR A 442 0.17 15.29 -4.74
N ASP A 443 0.72 14.36 -5.52
CA ASP A 443 -0.07 13.35 -6.23
C ASP A 443 -0.85 12.47 -5.25
N ARG A 444 -0.21 12.03 -4.15
CA ARG A 444 -0.86 11.23 -3.10
C ARG A 444 -1.97 12.00 -2.38
N SER A 445 -1.78 13.30 -2.16
CA SER A 445 -2.80 14.17 -1.55
C SER A 445 -4.02 14.30 -2.44
N LYS A 446 -3.80 14.56 -3.73
CA LYS A 446 -4.88 14.66 -4.72
C LYS A 446 -5.65 13.36 -4.84
N ASP A 447 -4.94 12.23 -4.92
CA ASP A 447 -5.56 10.91 -4.97
C ASP A 447 -6.43 10.65 -3.73
N PHE A 448 -5.94 10.99 -2.53
CA PHE A 448 -6.72 10.88 -1.29
C PHE A 448 -7.96 11.76 -1.30
N LEU A 449 -7.82 13.06 -1.60
CA LEU A 449 -8.94 14.01 -1.59
C LEU A 449 -10.03 13.64 -2.61
N THR A 450 -9.65 13.20 -3.81
CA THR A 450 -10.61 12.86 -4.86
C THR A 450 -11.21 11.47 -4.70
N SER A 451 -10.43 10.47 -4.29
CA SER A 451 -10.90 9.09 -4.21
C SER A 451 -11.55 8.77 -2.87
N ALA A 452 -10.85 9.05 -1.76
CA ALA A 452 -11.36 8.77 -0.42
C ALA A 452 -12.26 9.90 0.09
N GLY A 453 -11.88 11.16 -0.18
CA GLY A 453 -12.64 12.33 0.28
C GLY A 453 -14.06 12.37 -0.27
N THR A 454 -14.26 12.10 -1.56
CA THR A 454 -15.61 12.05 -2.17
C THR A 454 -16.50 11.00 -1.51
N VAL A 455 -15.95 9.82 -1.20
CA VAL A 455 -16.69 8.74 -0.52
C VAL A 455 -17.06 9.16 0.90
N ILE A 456 -16.13 9.73 1.66
CA ILE A 456 -16.35 10.18 3.03
C ILE A 456 -17.44 11.27 3.07
N VAL A 457 -17.33 12.32 2.25
CA VAL A 457 -18.33 13.40 2.21
C VAL A 457 -19.72 12.87 1.84
N THR A 458 -19.80 11.98 0.85
CA THR A 458 -21.08 11.37 0.45
C THR A 458 -21.70 10.59 1.61
N LEU A 459 -20.90 9.82 2.34
CA LEU A 459 -21.37 9.05 3.49
C LEU A 459 -21.72 9.94 4.68
N SER A 460 -20.98 11.01 4.94
CA SER A 460 -21.31 11.98 5.98
C SER A 460 -22.66 12.65 5.72
N ILE A 461 -22.97 12.96 4.45
CA ILE A 461 -24.29 13.44 4.04
C ILE A 461 -25.38 12.39 4.29
N ILE A 462 -25.14 11.13 3.91
CA ILE A 462 -26.08 10.03 4.14
C ILE A 462 -26.30 9.81 5.64
N LEU A 463 -25.24 9.78 6.44
CA LEU A 463 -25.33 9.61 7.89
C LEU A 463 -26.05 10.77 8.56
N TRP A 464 -25.78 12.01 8.12
CA TRP A 464 -26.53 13.18 8.58
C TRP A 464 -28.02 13.02 8.26
N PHE A 465 -28.38 12.60 7.05
CA PHE A 465 -29.79 12.37 6.70
C PHE A 465 -30.41 11.29 7.58
N LEU A 466 -29.71 10.18 7.80
CA LEU A 466 -30.20 9.08 8.62
C LEU A 466 -30.34 9.47 10.10
N SER A 467 -29.47 10.36 10.62
CA SER A 467 -29.52 10.81 12.01
C SER A 467 -30.48 11.98 12.24
N ALA A 468 -30.72 12.81 11.23
CA ALA A 468 -31.56 14.00 11.33
C ALA A 468 -33.05 13.75 11.01
N PHE A 469 -33.39 12.63 10.36
CA PHE A 469 -34.76 12.33 9.94
C PHE A 469 -35.27 10.99 10.49
N PRO A 470 -36.58 10.86 10.77
CA PRO A 470 -37.59 11.93 10.79
C PRO A 470 -37.32 12.96 11.91
N ARG A 471 -37.70 14.23 11.69
CA ARG A 471 -37.59 15.26 12.73
C ARG A 471 -38.70 15.06 13.76
N VAL A 472 -38.32 15.04 15.02
CA VAL A 472 -39.22 14.83 16.15
C VAL A 472 -39.59 16.18 16.74
N ASP A 473 -40.86 16.38 17.04
CA ASP A 473 -41.30 17.55 17.82
C ASP A 473 -40.96 17.32 19.30
N PHE A 474 -40.23 18.26 19.89
CA PHE A 474 -39.82 18.16 21.28
C PHE A 474 -40.82 18.88 22.21
N PRO A 475 -41.07 18.34 23.41
CA PRO A 475 -41.80 19.07 24.43
C PRO A 475 -41.10 20.42 24.73
N PRO A 476 -41.87 21.52 24.94
CA PRO A 476 -41.31 22.87 25.03
C PRO A 476 -40.38 23.14 26.23
N GLU A 477 -40.30 22.22 27.20
CA GLU A 477 -39.43 22.33 28.40
C GLU A 477 -38.22 21.37 28.38
N THR A 478 -37.93 20.73 27.24
CA THR A 478 -36.84 19.73 27.16
C THR A 478 -35.50 20.42 26.90
N SER A 479 -34.44 20.08 27.63
CA SER A 479 -33.10 20.65 27.41
C SER A 479 -32.55 20.27 26.02
N SER A 480 -31.68 21.12 25.45
CA SER A 480 -31.14 20.94 24.09
C SER A 480 -30.38 19.62 23.89
N ILE A 481 -29.81 19.07 24.95
CA ILE A 481 -29.10 17.78 24.94
C ILE A 481 -30.09 16.61 24.89
N VAL A 482 -31.14 16.65 25.72
CA VAL A 482 -32.18 15.62 25.72
C VAL A 482 -32.95 15.63 24.39
N GLN A 483 -33.16 16.80 23.78
CA GLN A 483 -33.69 16.91 22.42
C GLN A 483 -32.82 16.17 21.39
N GLN A 484 -31.49 16.32 21.45
CA GLN A 484 -30.57 15.61 20.56
C GLN A 484 -30.60 14.09 20.76
N GLN A 485 -30.70 13.62 22.00
CA GLN A 485 -30.82 12.20 22.31
C GLN A 485 -32.12 11.60 21.76
N MET A 486 -33.25 12.26 22.00
CA MET A 486 -34.56 11.84 21.47
C MET A 486 -34.58 11.84 19.93
N GLN A 487 -33.98 12.87 19.31
CA GLN A 487 -33.85 12.97 17.87
C GLN A 487 -33.08 11.78 17.29
N LEU A 488 -31.91 11.45 17.86
CA LEU A 488 -31.11 10.32 17.42
C LEU A 488 -31.82 8.98 17.63
N GLU A 489 -32.50 8.80 18.76
CA GLU A 489 -33.20 7.55 19.06
C GLU A 489 -34.34 7.24 18.08
N GLN A 490 -35.11 8.26 17.68
CA GLN A 490 -36.25 8.12 16.78
C GLN A 490 -35.89 8.32 15.30
N SER A 491 -34.62 8.64 15.01
CA SER A 491 -34.13 8.78 13.65
C SER A 491 -34.12 7.46 12.87
N TYR A 492 -33.94 7.52 11.56
CA TYR A 492 -33.69 6.33 10.73
C TYR A 492 -32.43 5.59 11.18
N ALA A 493 -31.39 6.31 11.61
CA ALA A 493 -30.18 5.71 12.16
C ALA A 493 -30.46 4.96 13.48
N GLY A 494 -31.28 5.54 14.38
CA GLY A 494 -31.74 4.89 15.60
C GLY A 494 -32.57 3.63 15.33
N SER A 495 -33.49 3.72 14.37
CA SER A 495 -34.31 2.59 13.91
C SER A 495 -33.45 1.47 13.31
N LEU A 496 -32.49 1.81 12.43
CA LEU A 496 -31.53 0.86 11.87
C LEU A 496 -30.68 0.21 12.96
N GLY A 497 -30.25 0.98 13.97
CA GLY A 497 -29.53 0.47 15.13
C GLY A 497 -30.32 -0.61 15.87
N LYS A 498 -31.60 -0.35 16.17
CA LYS A 498 -32.51 -1.31 16.84
C LYS A 498 -32.83 -2.53 15.97
N ILE A 499 -32.88 -2.39 14.64
CA ILE A 499 -33.07 -3.50 13.70
C ILE A 499 -31.84 -4.43 13.66
N ILE A 500 -30.64 -3.85 13.73
CA ILE A 500 -29.37 -4.57 13.62
C ILE A 500 -28.90 -5.10 14.99
N GLU A 501 -29.34 -4.48 16.09
CA GLU A 501 -29.01 -4.86 17.47
C GLU A 501 -29.07 -6.37 17.74
N PRO A 502 -30.06 -7.16 17.29
CA PRO A 502 -30.10 -8.60 17.55
C PRO A 502 -28.87 -9.37 17.07
N ILE A 503 -28.17 -8.88 16.05
CA ILE A 503 -26.92 -9.47 15.55
C ILE A 503 -25.79 -9.23 16.55
N PHE A 504 -25.74 -8.05 17.18
CA PHE A 504 -24.67 -7.63 18.08
C PHE A 504 -24.98 -7.84 19.58
N ALA A 505 -26.24 -8.06 19.95
CA ALA A 505 -26.68 -8.34 21.32
C ALA A 505 -25.91 -9.50 21.98
N PRO A 506 -25.56 -10.61 21.29
CA PRO A 506 -24.72 -11.66 21.87
C PRO A 506 -23.31 -11.22 22.27
N LEU A 507 -22.83 -10.08 21.74
CA LEU A 507 -21.54 -9.46 22.08
C LEU A 507 -21.66 -8.46 23.24
N GLY A 508 -22.88 -8.27 23.77
CA GLY A 508 -23.19 -7.27 24.80
C GLY A 508 -23.42 -5.87 24.26
N PHE A 509 -23.71 -5.70 22.96
CA PHE A 509 -23.94 -4.37 22.37
C PHE A 509 -25.43 -4.07 22.34
N ASP A 510 -25.81 -2.94 22.90
CA ASP A 510 -27.16 -2.38 22.79
C ASP A 510 -27.30 -1.60 21.46
N TRP A 511 -28.49 -1.06 21.19
CA TRP A 511 -28.72 -0.25 19.99
C TRP A 511 -27.81 0.98 19.91
N LYS A 512 -27.37 1.54 21.06
CA LYS A 512 -26.47 2.70 21.14
C LYS A 512 -25.05 2.36 20.68
N LEU A 513 -24.49 1.26 21.18
CA LEU A 513 -23.21 0.75 20.70
C LEU A 513 -23.30 0.32 19.22
N THR A 514 -24.42 -0.29 18.83
CA THR A 514 -24.67 -0.75 17.47
C THR A 514 -24.69 0.42 16.47
N ILE A 515 -25.42 1.50 16.76
CA ILE A 515 -25.45 2.69 15.89
C ILE A 515 -24.07 3.38 15.84
N GLY A 516 -23.33 3.40 16.96
CA GLY A 516 -21.94 3.89 16.98
C GLY A 516 -21.03 3.09 16.06
N ILE A 517 -21.11 1.75 16.10
CA ILE A 517 -20.34 0.84 15.24
C ILE A 517 -20.73 1.04 13.76
N ILE A 518 -22.03 1.18 13.46
CA ILE A 518 -22.49 1.43 12.10
C ILE A 518 -21.98 2.78 11.58
N GLY A 519 -22.10 3.84 12.39
CA GLY A 519 -21.56 5.17 12.06
C GLY A 519 -20.06 5.15 11.81
N SER A 520 -19.32 4.31 12.54
CA SER A 520 -17.87 4.17 12.38
C SER A 520 -17.41 3.65 11.01
N PHE A 521 -18.30 3.02 10.22
CA PHE A 521 -17.99 2.61 8.85
C PHE A 521 -17.79 3.80 7.90
N ALA A 522 -18.44 4.93 8.14
CA ALA A 522 -18.26 6.14 7.36
C ALA A 522 -16.99 6.89 7.78
N ALA A 523 -16.86 7.18 9.08
CA ALA A 523 -15.67 7.76 9.67
C ALA A 523 -15.55 7.27 11.12
N ARG A 524 -14.35 6.88 11.55
CA ARG A 524 -14.17 6.15 12.83
C ARG A 524 -14.37 7.03 14.07
N GLU A 525 -14.14 8.33 13.94
CA GLU A 525 -14.47 9.34 14.96
C GLU A 525 -15.97 9.51 15.19
N VAL A 526 -16.82 9.13 14.22
CA VAL A 526 -18.28 9.15 14.36
C VAL A 526 -18.70 8.27 15.53
N PHE A 527 -17.95 7.21 15.87
CA PHE A 527 -18.23 6.45 17.09
C PHE A 527 -18.14 7.33 18.34
N VAL A 528 -17.05 8.10 18.50
CA VAL A 528 -16.85 9.00 19.64
C VAL A 528 -17.90 10.10 19.63
N THR A 529 -18.21 10.67 18.46
CA THR A 529 -19.25 11.71 18.31
C THR A 529 -20.64 11.18 18.68
N VAL A 530 -21.01 9.99 18.21
CA VAL A 530 -22.31 9.35 18.51
C VAL A 530 -22.40 8.98 19.99
N MET A 531 -21.33 8.47 20.60
CA MET A 531 -21.29 8.21 22.04
C MET A 531 -21.39 9.51 22.84
N GLY A 532 -20.70 10.56 22.42
CA GLY A 532 -20.81 11.89 23.02
C GLY A 532 -22.23 12.44 22.95
N GLN A 533 -22.92 12.31 21.81
CA GLN A 533 -24.30 12.79 21.65
C GLN A 533 -25.31 11.96 22.46
N LEU A 534 -25.16 10.62 22.48
CA LEU A 534 -26.11 9.72 23.15
C LEU A 534 -25.94 9.69 24.68
N TYR A 535 -24.76 10.03 25.19
CA TYR A 535 -24.44 10.00 26.62
C TYR A 535 -24.09 11.38 27.21
N ALA A 536 -24.18 12.48 26.45
CA ALA A 536 -24.01 13.83 27.00
C ALA A 536 -25.10 14.17 28.03
N THR A 537 -24.73 14.91 29.08
CA THR A 537 -25.62 15.50 30.08
C THR A 537 -25.36 17.01 30.23
N ASP A 538 -26.29 17.76 30.83
CA ASP A 538 -26.29 19.24 30.93
C ASP A 538 -25.05 19.89 31.57
N THR A 539 -24.12 19.13 32.12
CA THR A 539 -22.83 19.61 32.60
C THR A 539 -21.80 19.70 31.47
N SER A 540 -21.35 20.94 31.21
CA SER A 540 -20.28 21.36 30.29
C SER A 540 -19.42 20.24 29.69
N LEU A 541 -19.42 20.17 28.36
CA LEU A 541 -18.59 19.34 27.48
C LEU A 541 -17.12 19.36 27.91
N GLY A 542 -16.72 18.40 28.75
CA GLY A 542 -15.33 18.10 29.05
C GLY A 542 -15.12 16.60 28.91
N ASP A 543 -13.97 16.17 28.37
CA ASP A 543 -13.65 14.75 28.15
C ASP A 543 -13.73 13.91 29.44
N GLU A 544 -13.60 14.54 30.60
CA GLU A 544 -13.66 13.90 31.92
C GLU A 544 -15.10 13.49 32.32
N SER A 545 -16.12 14.27 31.93
CA SER A 545 -17.52 13.96 32.25
C SER A 545 -18.06 12.81 31.40
N LEU A 546 -17.69 12.75 30.11
CA LEU A 546 -18.09 11.66 29.22
C LEU A 546 -17.51 10.31 29.66
N ARG A 547 -16.24 10.26 30.09
CA ARG A 547 -15.60 9.02 30.58
C ARG A 547 -16.35 8.42 31.77
N GLN A 548 -16.75 9.26 32.72
CA GLN A 548 -17.50 8.81 33.91
C GLN A 548 -18.89 8.28 33.54
N ILE A 549 -19.58 8.94 32.61
CA ILE A 549 -20.92 8.50 32.16
C ILE A 549 -20.82 7.18 31.40
N LEU A 550 -19.80 7.00 30.55
CA LEU A 550 -19.57 5.74 29.84
C LEU A 550 -19.28 4.61 30.83
N TYR A 551 -18.42 4.86 31.83
CA TYR A 551 -18.10 3.88 32.87
C TYR A 551 -19.33 3.41 33.66
N SER A 552 -20.27 4.32 33.97
CA SER A 552 -21.49 3.97 34.70
C SER A 552 -22.59 3.36 33.82
N SER A 553 -22.63 3.69 32.54
CA SER A 553 -23.73 3.31 31.64
C SER A 553 -23.46 2.05 30.81
N ILE A 554 -22.19 1.68 30.59
CA ILE A 554 -21.82 0.54 29.75
C ILE A 554 -21.09 -0.50 30.61
N PRO A 555 -21.52 -1.78 30.60
CA PRO A 555 -20.82 -2.84 31.32
C PRO A 555 -19.38 -3.03 30.82
N LEU A 556 -18.44 -3.32 31.74
CA LEU A 556 -17.03 -3.55 31.40
C LEU A 556 -16.85 -4.65 30.33
N ALA A 557 -17.64 -5.73 30.40
CA ALA A 557 -17.61 -6.80 29.40
C ALA A 557 -17.97 -6.29 28.00
N SER A 558 -18.97 -5.41 27.89
CA SER A 558 -19.36 -4.79 26.62
C SER A 558 -18.26 -3.87 26.10
N ALA A 559 -17.64 -3.05 26.98
CA ALA A 559 -16.55 -2.17 26.58
C ALA A 559 -15.32 -2.92 26.04
N LEU A 560 -14.90 -4.01 26.72
CA LEU A 560 -13.80 -4.86 26.24
C LEU A 560 -14.16 -5.61 24.95
N SER A 561 -15.42 -6.05 24.81
CA SER A 561 -15.93 -6.66 23.59
C SER A 561 -15.92 -5.67 22.41
N VAL A 562 -16.29 -4.40 22.61
CA VAL A 562 -16.16 -3.35 21.59
C VAL A 562 -14.70 -3.14 21.20
N LEU A 563 -13.77 -3.06 22.16
CA LEU A 563 -12.34 -2.97 21.86
C LEU A 563 -11.88 -4.14 20.97
N ALA A 564 -12.21 -5.38 21.34
CA ALA A 564 -11.87 -6.57 20.55
C ALA A 564 -12.49 -6.55 19.14
N PHE A 565 -13.73 -6.08 19.00
CA PHE A 565 -14.39 -5.92 17.70
C PHE A 565 -13.60 -4.93 16.81
N TYR A 566 -13.21 -3.77 17.35
CA TYR A 566 -12.47 -2.75 16.62
C TYR A 566 -11.06 -3.20 16.21
N VAL A 567 -10.44 -4.16 16.92
CA VAL A 567 -9.13 -4.71 16.52
C VAL A 567 -9.17 -5.36 15.14
N PHE A 568 -10.26 -6.03 14.78
CA PHE A 568 -10.31 -6.83 13.55
C PHE A 568 -11.27 -6.28 12.50
N ALA A 569 -12.29 -5.51 12.87
CA ALA A 569 -13.33 -5.08 11.96
C ALA A 569 -12.81 -4.15 10.84
N LEU A 570 -13.14 -4.47 9.59
CA LEU A 570 -12.87 -3.62 8.42
C LEU A 570 -13.87 -2.46 8.32
N GLN A 571 -13.69 -1.44 9.17
CA GLN A 571 -14.54 -0.24 9.22
C GLN A 571 -13.95 0.92 8.39
N CYS A 572 -13.47 0.65 7.18
CA CYS A 572 -12.98 1.72 6.32
C CYS A 572 -13.40 1.45 4.88
N ILE A 573 -14.47 2.11 4.45
CA ILE A 573 -15.00 1.97 3.08
C ILE A 573 -13.95 2.41 2.05
N SER A 574 -13.16 3.43 2.35
CA SER A 574 -12.03 3.85 1.52
C SER A 574 -10.98 2.74 1.34
N THR A 575 -10.76 1.90 2.37
CA THR A 575 -9.89 0.72 2.26
C THR A 575 -10.50 -0.31 1.31
N MET A 576 -11.82 -0.56 1.38
CA MET A 576 -12.50 -1.45 0.43
C MET A 576 -12.44 -0.94 -1.01
N ALA A 577 -12.60 0.37 -1.22
CA ALA A 577 -12.51 1.00 -2.53
C ALA A 577 -11.10 0.85 -3.13
N ILE A 578 -10.06 1.00 -2.30
CA ILE A 578 -8.67 0.81 -2.73
C ILE A 578 -8.38 -0.68 -2.96
N LEU A 579 -8.87 -1.60 -2.12
CA LEU A 579 -8.78 -3.03 -2.40
C LEU A 579 -9.44 -3.38 -3.74
N LYS A 580 -10.62 -2.83 -4.04
CA LYS A 580 -11.28 -3.05 -5.34
C LYS A 580 -10.40 -2.54 -6.49
N ARG A 581 -9.79 -1.37 -6.32
CA ARG A 581 -8.89 -0.78 -7.32
C ARG A 581 -7.63 -1.61 -7.54
N GLU A 582 -7.00 -2.11 -6.49
CA GLU A 582 -5.77 -2.92 -6.58
C GLU A 582 -6.04 -4.38 -7.00
N THR A 583 -7.20 -4.94 -6.68
CA THR A 583 -7.56 -6.34 -7.00
C THR A 583 -8.40 -6.49 -8.26
N GLY A 584 -8.82 -5.40 -8.88
CA GLY A 584 -9.61 -5.36 -10.13
C GLY A 584 -11.05 -5.86 -10.02
N SER A 585 -11.49 -6.38 -8.86
CA SER A 585 -12.83 -6.96 -8.68
C SER A 585 -13.39 -6.75 -7.28
N TRP A 586 -14.71 -6.83 -7.12
CA TRP A 586 -15.38 -6.78 -5.80
C TRP A 586 -15.30 -8.08 -5.01
N LYS A 587 -14.88 -9.18 -5.64
CA LYS A 587 -14.78 -10.50 -4.99
C LYS A 587 -13.85 -10.45 -3.77
N TRP A 588 -12.66 -9.88 -3.93
CA TRP A 588 -11.64 -9.81 -2.87
C TRP A 588 -11.96 -8.80 -1.76
N PRO A 589 -12.43 -7.58 -2.04
CA PRO A 589 -12.93 -6.68 -1.00
C PRO A 589 -14.10 -7.26 -0.21
N ALA A 590 -15.06 -7.92 -0.87
CA ALA A 590 -16.18 -8.56 -0.18
C ALA A 590 -15.70 -9.71 0.70
N PHE A 591 -14.79 -10.55 0.19
CA PHE A 591 -14.14 -11.58 0.98
C PHE A 591 -13.41 -10.96 2.20
N ALA A 592 -12.64 -9.89 1.99
CA ALA A 592 -11.93 -9.17 3.05
C ALA A 592 -12.88 -8.68 4.14
N PHE A 593 -13.98 -8.04 3.74
CA PHE A 593 -15.01 -7.56 4.65
C PHE A 593 -15.64 -8.69 5.45
N VAL A 594 -16.05 -9.78 4.79
CA VAL A 594 -16.73 -10.90 5.46
C VAL A 594 -15.80 -11.61 6.43
N TYR A 595 -14.57 -11.96 6.02
CA TYR A 595 -13.68 -12.71 6.92
C TYR A 595 -13.24 -11.85 8.11
N THR A 596 -12.95 -10.55 7.92
CA THR A 596 -12.58 -9.66 9.03
C THR A 596 -13.75 -9.40 9.97
N PHE A 597 -14.97 -9.31 9.44
CA PHE A 597 -16.19 -9.20 10.25
C PHE A 597 -16.42 -10.46 11.09
N VAL A 598 -16.32 -11.65 10.50
CA VAL A 598 -16.45 -12.92 11.22
C VAL A 598 -15.37 -13.04 12.30
N LEU A 599 -14.13 -12.67 11.98
CA LEU A 599 -13.03 -12.66 12.94
C LEU A 599 -13.32 -11.70 14.10
N ALA A 600 -13.72 -10.46 13.80
CA ALA A 600 -14.09 -9.46 14.80
C ALA A 600 -15.23 -9.94 15.70
N TYR A 601 -16.25 -10.57 15.11
CA TYR A 601 -17.40 -11.10 15.83
C TYR A 601 -16.99 -12.22 16.80
N ILE A 602 -16.18 -13.19 16.34
CA ILE A 602 -15.71 -14.31 17.16
C ILE A 602 -14.89 -13.80 18.34
N PHE A 603 -13.94 -12.90 18.09
CA PHE A 603 -13.09 -12.36 19.16
C PHE A 603 -13.87 -11.49 20.13
N ALA A 604 -14.78 -10.63 19.66
CA ALA A 604 -15.66 -9.85 20.53
C ALA A 604 -16.55 -10.75 21.40
N PHE A 605 -17.13 -11.80 20.81
CA PHE A 605 -17.97 -12.76 21.55
C PHE A 605 -17.17 -13.50 22.61
N ALA A 606 -15.98 -13.97 22.25
CA ALA A 606 -15.07 -14.64 23.18
C ALA A 606 -14.69 -13.69 24.32
N THR A 607 -14.27 -12.46 24.02
CA THR A 607 -13.94 -11.44 25.03
C THR A 607 -15.14 -11.18 25.95
N TYR A 608 -16.34 -10.96 25.41
CA TYR A 608 -17.53 -10.73 26.21
C TYR A 608 -17.82 -11.87 27.20
N ARG A 609 -17.82 -13.11 26.71
CA ARG A 609 -18.10 -14.30 27.55
C ARG A 609 -17.01 -14.57 28.58
N ILE A 610 -15.75 -14.44 28.20
CA ILE A 610 -14.62 -14.60 29.12
C ILE A 610 -14.67 -13.54 30.20
N THR A 611 -14.93 -12.28 29.85
CA THR A 611 -15.03 -11.21 30.85
C THR A 611 -16.20 -11.42 31.80
N LEU A 612 -17.37 -11.84 31.31
CA LEU A 612 -18.49 -12.19 32.20
C LEU A 612 -18.13 -13.33 33.14
N ALA A 613 -17.44 -14.37 32.66
CA ALA A 613 -17.02 -15.50 33.48
C ALA A 613 -15.94 -15.16 34.51
N LEU A 614 -15.17 -14.10 34.30
CA LEU A 614 -14.16 -13.61 35.25
C LEU A 614 -14.71 -12.64 36.29
N ILE A 615 -15.83 -11.95 35.98
CA ILE A 615 -16.48 -10.99 36.87
C ILE A 615 -17.57 -11.65 37.73
N ALA A 616 -18.19 -12.74 37.23
CA ALA A 616 -19.12 -13.58 37.97
C ALA A 616 -18.40 -14.39 39.05
#